data_AF-A0A932LQ28-F1
#
_entry.id   AF-A0A932LQ28-F1
#
_cell.length_a   1.000
_cell.length_b   1.000
_cell.length_c   1.000
_cell.angle_alpha   90.00
_cell.angle_beta   90.00
_cell.angle_gamma   90.00
#
_symmetry.space_group_name_H-M   'P 1'
#
loop_
_entity.id
_entity.type
_entity.pdbx_description
1 polymer ?
#
loop_
_entity_poly.entity_id
_entity_poly.type
_entity_poly.pdbx_seq_one_letter_code
_entity_poly.pdbx_strand_id
1 'polypeptide(L)'
;MPAPVQHALGDDEVFALHERCGAAGYGLNRDQFATILRDIQSKYLPQASPEEAAAFCGALRLEELVLARACAAGNENAWKDFISRYRNKLHAMALHITRDGAHAADLADSLFADLYGVNARDGVRHSKLTFYTARGSLEGWLRTVMAQEFINRYRKQKRAVSLDEQEEEGTQFVAPETPAPIVADSRLESATDEALGELSAEDRYVLAAYHLDRRTLAEIARVLGLHESSISRRLDRVTSTLRKRILACLRDRGMSHAQAKEALETDVRDITLDLRARLAQDSGGKAFPGGKAPAPGAGTDGSVV
;
A
#
# COMPACT_ATOMS: atom_id res chain seq x y z
N MET A 1 -29.56 -22.61 21.53
CA MET A 1 -28.24 -22.24 22.09
C MET A 1 -27.23 -22.39 20.98
N PRO A 2 -26.79 -21.32 20.28
CA PRO A 2 -25.71 -21.47 19.31
C PRO A 2 -24.38 -21.58 20.05
N ALA A 3 -23.54 -22.53 19.62
CA ALA A 3 -22.21 -22.81 20.16
C ALA A 3 -21.25 -21.62 19.94
N PRO A 4 -20.22 -21.45 20.80
CA PRO A 4 -19.29 -20.34 20.65
C PRO A 4 -18.40 -20.57 19.43
N VAL A 5 -18.50 -19.68 18.45
CA VAL A 5 -17.57 -19.62 17.32
C VAL A 5 -16.25 -19.03 17.82
N GLN A 6 -15.39 -19.86 18.39
CA GLN A 6 -14.01 -19.53 18.68
C GLN A 6 -13.12 -20.16 17.60
N HIS A 7 -12.98 -19.47 16.46
CA HIS A 7 -12.05 -19.81 15.38
C HIS A 7 -10.86 -18.83 15.41
N ALA A 8 -10.17 -18.75 16.54
CA ALA A 8 -8.90 -18.02 16.65
C ALA A 8 -7.74 -18.97 16.31
N LEU A 9 -6.59 -18.41 15.85
CA LEU A 9 -5.31 -19.13 15.84
C LEU A 9 -5.15 -19.86 17.19
N GLY A 10 -4.70 -21.11 17.17
CA GLY A 10 -4.48 -21.87 18.41
C GLY A 10 -3.43 -21.18 19.29
N ASP A 11 -3.62 -21.21 20.60
CA ASP A 11 -2.71 -20.56 21.57
C ASP A 11 -1.26 -21.05 21.42
N ASP A 12 -1.07 -22.33 21.07
CA ASP A 12 0.24 -22.94 20.80
C ASP A 12 0.92 -22.36 19.55
N GLU A 13 0.15 -22.03 18.51
CA GLU A 13 0.68 -21.43 17.28
C GLU A 13 1.09 -19.96 17.53
N VAL A 14 0.26 -19.21 18.25
CA VAL A 14 0.59 -17.84 18.66
C VAL A 14 1.86 -17.83 19.49
N PHE A 15 2.01 -18.79 20.40
CA PHE A 15 3.22 -18.94 21.20
C PHE A 15 4.47 -19.18 20.34
N ALA A 16 4.42 -20.15 19.43
CA ALA A 16 5.54 -20.44 18.53
C ALA A 16 5.93 -19.22 17.66
N LEU A 17 4.93 -18.47 17.17
CA LEU A 17 5.16 -17.26 16.39
C LEU A 17 5.75 -16.12 17.24
N HIS A 18 5.30 -15.96 18.48
CA HIS A 18 5.76 -14.93 19.43
C HIS A 18 7.24 -15.12 19.80
N GLU A 19 7.64 -16.34 20.13
CA GLU A 19 9.04 -16.69 20.43
C GLU A 19 9.94 -16.45 19.21
N ARG A 20 9.48 -16.87 18.01
CA ARG A 20 10.26 -16.76 16.77
C ARG A 20 10.57 -15.32 16.36
N CYS A 21 9.67 -14.38 16.65
CA CYS A 21 9.80 -12.98 16.19
C CYS A 21 10.43 -12.04 17.23
N GLY A 22 10.85 -12.54 18.39
CA GLY A 22 11.51 -11.73 19.42
C GLY A 22 10.61 -10.69 20.08
N ALA A 23 9.29 -10.88 20.04
CA ALA A 23 8.30 -9.92 20.58
C ALA A 23 8.50 -9.58 22.07
N ALA A 24 8.95 -10.56 22.85
CA ALA A 24 9.31 -10.36 24.26
C ALA A 24 10.40 -9.30 24.45
N GLY A 25 11.38 -9.22 23.53
CA GLY A 25 12.48 -8.26 23.60
C GLY A 25 12.05 -6.79 23.52
N TYR A 26 10.86 -6.53 22.98
CA TYR A 26 10.26 -5.20 22.92
C TYR A 26 9.05 -5.04 23.86
N GLY A 27 8.88 -5.95 24.82
CA GLY A 27 7.81 -5.88 25.83
C GLY A 27 6.40 -6.12 25.28
N LEU A 28 6.27 -6.67 24.06
CA LEU A 28 4.97 -7.02 23.49
C LEU A 28 4.55 -8.37 24.06
N ASN A 29 3.48 -8.39 24.87
CA ASN A 29 2.99 -9.63 25.46
C ASN A 29 2.20 -10.48 24.44
N ARG A 30 1.92 -11.74 24.80
CA ARG A 30 1.29 -12.71 23.89
C ARG A 30 -0.11 -12.29 23.48
N ASP A 31 -0.90 -11.74 24.41
CA ASP A 31 -2.27 -11.31 24.13
C ASP A 31 -2.32 -10.12 23.18
N GLN A 32 -1.41 -9.16 23.36
CA GLN A 32 -1.23 -8.02 22.46
C GLN A 32 -0.82 -8.49 21.06
N PHE A 33 0.14 -9.41 20.98
CA PHE A 33 0.59 -9.99 19.72
C PHE A 33 -0.54 -10.76 19.00
N ALA A 34 -1.28 -11.59 19.72
CA ALA A 34 -2.45 -12.31 19.20
C ALA A 34 -3.51 -11.35 18.67
N THR A 35 -3.77 -10.26 19.38
CA THR A 35 -4.72 -9.23 18.98
C THR A 35 -4.28 -8.54 17.68
N ILE A 36 -3.01 -8.15 17.57
CA ILE A 36 -2.46 -7.57 16.33
C ILE A 36 -2.62 -8.52 15.15
N LEU A 37 -2.31 -9.81 15.32
CA LEU A 37 -2.46 -10.80 14.26
C LEU A 37 -3.93 -10.98 13.86
N ARG A 38 -4.84 -11.02 14.83
CA ARG A 38 -6.28 -11.13 14.59
C ARG A 38 -6.83 -9.90 13.86
N ASP A 39 -6.38 -8.70 14.21
CA ASP A 39 -6.80 -7.47 13.54
C ASP A 39 -6.36 -7.46 12.07
N ILE A 40 -5.12 -7.86 11.79
CA ILE A 40 -4.60 -7.97 10.43
C ILE A 40 -5.33 -9.10 9.67
N GLN A 41 -5.51 -10.26 10.28
CA GLN A 41 -6.22 -11.39 9.68
C GLN A 41 -7.66 -11.00 9.36
N SER A 42 -8.39 -10.37 10.29
CA SER A 42 -9.79 -9.97 10.07
C SER A 42 -9.91 -8.95 8.92
N LYS A 43 -8.95 -8.03 8.80
CA LYS A 43 -8.90 -7.03 7.72
C LYS A 43 -8.74 -7.65 6.32
N TYR A 44 -7.95 -8.70 6.20
CA TYR A 44 -7.56 -9.26 4.90
C TYR A 44 -8.23 -10.60 4.57
N LEU A 45 -8.63 -11.35 5.59
CA LEU A 45 -9.18 -12.69 5.50
C LEU A 45 -10.29 -12.93 6.56
N PRO A 46 -11.41 -12.18 6.54
CA PRO A 46 -12.42 -12.19 7.60
C PRO A 46 -13.23 -13.50 7.76
N GLN A 47 -13.07 -14.46 6.85
CA GLN A 47 -13.75 -15.78 6.89
C GLN A 47 -12.77 -16.91 6.59
N ALA A 48 -11.53 -16.80 7.10
CA ALA A 48 -10.52 -17.84 6.96
C ALA A 48 -10.89 -19.10 7.73
N SER A 49 -10.56 -20.28 7.21
CA SER A 49 -10.41 -21.47 8.05
C SER A 49 -9.22 -21.30 9.02
N PRO A 50 -9.16 -22.06 10.13
CA PRO A 50 -8.01 -22.01 11.05
C PRO A 50 -6.68 -22.27 10.35
N GLU A 51 -6.65 -23.23 9.43
CA GLU A 51 -5.47 -23.57 8.63
C GLU A 51 -5.05 -22.42 7.70
N GLU A 52 -6.02 -21.76 7.05
CA GLU A 52 -5.77 -20.61 6.20
C GLU A 52 -5.26 -19.40 7.00
N ALA A 53 -5.78 -19.19 8.22
CA ALA A 53 -5.34 -18.14 9.11
C ALA A 53 -3.91 -18.39 9.61
N ALA A 54 -3.59 -19.62 10.01
CA ALA A 54 -2.24 -20.01 10.44
C ALA A 54 -1.23 -19.86 9.30
N ALA A 55 -1.56 -20.32 8.09
CA ALA A 55 -0.72 -20.15 6.91
C ALA A 55 -0.51 -18.67 6.55
N PHE A 56 -1.56 -17.85 6.65
CA PHE A 56 -1.49 -16.42 6.42
C PHE A 56 -0.57 -15.73 7.42
N CYS A 57 -0.76 -15.95 8.72
CA CYS A 57 0.07 -15.38 9.78
C CYS A 57 1.53 -15.87 9.68
N GLY A 58 1.74 -17.14 9.32
CA GLY A 58 3.06 -17.72 9.09
C GLY A 58 3.83 -17.08 7.93
N ALA A 59 3.12 -16.53 6.94
CA ALA A 59 3.71 -15.86 5.78
C ALA A 59 4.04 -14.36 6.02
N LEU A 60 3.61 -13.78 7.15
CA LEU A 60 3.89 -12.38 7.48
C LEU A 60 5.35 -12.17 7.92
N ARG A 61 5.87 -10.97 7.69
CA ARG A 61 7.17 -10.53 8.22
C ARG A 61 7.05 -10.11 9.69
N LEU A 62 6.89 -11.11 10.57
CA LEU A 62 6.55 -10.90 11.97
C LEU A 62 7.59 -10.09 12.76
N GLU A 63 8.88 -10.26 12.51
CA GLU A 63 9.94 -9.48 13.17
C GLU A 63 9.78 -7.98 12.89
N GLU A 64 9.56 -7.61 11.62
CA GLU A 64 9.32 -6.23 11.23
C GLU A 64 7.98 -5.70 11.76
N LEU A 65 6.96 -6.58 11.84
CA LEU A 65 5.65 -6.23 12.41
C LEU A 65 5.77 -5.83 13.87
N VAL A 66 6.45 -6.66 14.64
CA VAL A 66 6.69 -6.48 16.07
C VAL A 66 7.47 -5.22 16.31
N LEU A 67 8.57 -5.01 15.57
CA LEU A 67 9.37 -3.79 15.66
C LEU A 67 8.50 -2.55 15.41
N ALA A 68 7.70 -2.54 14.34
CA ALA A 68 6.82 -1.43 14.00
C ALA A 68 5.76 -1.17 15.08
N ARG A 69 5.14 -2.22 15.62
CA ARG A 69 4.11 -2.11 16.68
C ARG A 69 4.69 -1.65 18.00
N ALA A 70 5.85 -2.15 18.40
CA ALA A 70 6.54 -1.70 19.59
C ALA A 70 7.00 -0.24 19.48
N CYS A 71 7.47 0.19 18.30
CA CYS A 71 7.76 1.59 18.03
C CYS A 71 6.48 2.46 18.13
N ALA A 72 5.37 2.01 17.56
CA ALA A 72 4.09 2.71 17.65
C ALA A 72 3.59 2.85 19.10
N ALA A 73 3.82 1.83 19.93
CA ALA A 73 3.54 1.83 21.37
C ALA A 73 4.55 2.68 22.18
N GLY A 74 5.63 3.15 21.56
CA GLY A 74 6.62 4.01 22.18
C GLY A 74 7.74 3.32 22.93
N ASN A 75 7.98 2.04 22.67
CA ASN A 75 9.10 1.31 23.27
C ASN A 75 10.44 1.90 22.79
N GLU A 76 11.27 2.37 23.73
CA GLU A 76 12.56 3.00 23.41
C GLU A 76 13.58 2.06 22.77
N ASN A 77 13.61 0.79 23.18
CA ASN A 77 14.53 -0.19 22.63
C ASN A 77 14.16 -0.53 21.17
N ALA A 78 12.86 -0.63 20.88
CA ALA A 78 12.35 -0.78 19.52
C ALA A 78 12.75 0.44 18.66
N TRP A 79 12.63 1.65 19.21
CA TRP A 79 13.04 2.89 18.52
C TRP A 79 14.54 2.94 18.22
N LYS A 80 15.39 2.55 19.19
CA LYS A 80 16.84 2.47 18.99
C LYS A 80 17.20 1.54 17.83
N ASP A 81 16.58 0.36 17.82
CA ASP A 81 16.80 -0.62 16.76
C ASP A 81 16.26 -0.16 15.40
N PHE A 82 15.05 0.41 15.37
CA PHE A 82 14.48 0.99 14.17
C PHE A 82 15.37 2.09 13.57
N ILE A 83 15.86 3.02 14.40
CA ILE A 83 16.75 4.10 13.95
C ILE A 83 18.06 3.52 13.41
N SER A 84 18.67 2.56 14.12
CA SER A 84 19.90 1.91 13.67
C SER A 84 19.76 1.27 12.29
N ARG A 85 18.61 0.62 12.02
CA ARG A 85 18.35 -0.07 10.75
C ARG A 85 17.91 0.84 9.61
N TYR A 86 17.07 1.84 9.89
CA TYR A 86 16.34 2.57 8.86
C TYR A 86 16.75 4.04 8.71
N ARG A 87 17.56 4.63 9.62
CA ARG A 87 17.98 6.04 9.49
C ARG A 87 18.69 6.36 8.19
N ASN A 88 19.78 5.66 7.91
CA ASN A 88 20.54 5.90 6.69
C ASN A 88 19.71 5.58 5.43
N LYS A 89 18.87 4.54 5.50
CA LYS A 89 17.97 4.17 4.41
C LYS A 89 16.93 5.25 4.11
N LEU A 90 16.30 5.82 5.15
CA LEU A 90 15.31 6.87 4.99
C LEU A 90 15.93 8.18 4.48
N HIS A 91 17.11 8.57 4.97
CA HIS A 91 17.83 9.70 4.40
C HIS A 91 18.23 9.47 2.94
N ALA A 92 18.69 8.27 2.59
CA ALA A 92 18.99 7.92 1.20
C ALA A 92 17.74 7.97 0.30
N MET A 93 16.61 7.43 0.76
CA MET A 93 15.33 7.54 0.07
C MET A 93 14.92 9.01 -0.13
N ALA A 94 15.01 9.83 0.93
CA ALA A 94 14.67 11.24 0.85
C ALA A 94 15.58 12.00 -0.11
N LEU A 95 16.89 11.75 -0.08
CA LEU A 95 17.86 12.37 -0.99
C LEU A 95 17.59 11.99 -2.45
N HIS A 96 17.31 10.73 -2.70
CA HIS A 96 16.94 10.24 -4.02
C HIS A 96 15.68 10.93 -4.55
N ILE A 97 14.72 11.14 -3.66
CA ILE A 97 13.43 11.78 -3.92
C ILE A 97 13.57 13.30 -4.16
N THR A 98 14.29 14.03 -3.33
CA THR A 98 14.37 15.50 -3.42
C THR A 98 15.42 15.98 -4.41
N ARG A 99 16.47 15.18 -4.65
CA ARG A 99 17.69 15.59 -5.38
C ARG A 99 18.37 16.84 -4.80
N ASP A 100 18.05 17.18 -3.56
CA ASP A 100 18.58 18.31 -2.80
C ASP A 100 18.77 17.86 -1.35
N GLY A 101 20.00 17.99 -0.85
CA GLY A 101 20.40 17.54 0.49
C GLY A 101 19.68 18.24 1.64
N ALA A 102 19.38 19.54 1.52
CA ALA A 102 18.69 20.29 2.57
C ALA A 102 17.23 19.84 2.68
N HIS A 103 16.54 19.79 1.55
CA HIS A 103 15.17 19.29 1.47
C HIS A 103 15.06 17.80 1.84
N ALA A 104 16.09 17.00 1.57
CA ALA A 104 16.14 15.58 1.93
C ALA A 104 16.16 15.37 3.44
N ALA A 105 17.00 16.11 4.16
CA ALA A 105 17.11 16.04 5.61
C ALA A 105 15.78 16.42 6.26
N ASP A 106 15.20 17.56 5.87
CA ASP A 106 13.90 18.03 6.34
C ASP A 106 12.78 17.02 6.12
N LEU A 107 12.72 16.40 4.93
CA LEU A 107 11.69 15.43 4.59
C LEU A 107 11.85 14.16 5.45
N ALA A 108 13.08 13.66 5.60
CA ALA A 108 13.35 12.48 6.41
C ALA A 108 13.02 12.73 7.89
N ASP A 109 13.45 13.86 8.44
CA ASP A 109 13.21 14.24 9.84
C ASP A 109 11.71 14.45 10.11
N SER A 110 11.00 15.08 9.17
CA SER A 110 9.54 15.19 9.25
C SER A 110 8.86 13.82 9.25
N LEU A 111 9.33 12.88 8.43
CA LEU A 111 8.79 11.52 8.44
C LEU A 111 9.12 10.80 9.76
N PHE A 112 10.31 10.98 10.32
CA PHE A 112 10.67 10.44 11.63
C PHE A 112 9.74 10.97 12.73
N ALA A 113 9.43 12.26 12.74
CA ALA A 113 8.50 12.85 13.70
C ALA A 113 7.08 12.23 13.59
N ASP A 114 6.61 11.98 12.37
CA ASP A 114 5.31 11.34 12.11
C ASP A 114 5.30 9.85 12.47
N LEU A 115 6.38 9.12 12.20
CA LEU A 115 6.53 7.74 12.61
C LEU A 115 6.61 7.64 14.14
N TYR A 116 7.27 8.60 14.79
CA TYR A 116 7.30 8.70 16.24
C TYR A 116 5.93 9.08 16.79
N GLY A 117 5.13 9.89 16.08
CA GLY A 117 3.81 10.31 16.53
C GLY A 117 3.85 11.56 17.41
N VAL A 118 4.81 12.47 17.16
CA VAL A 118 4.95 13.77 17.85
C VAL A 118 3.73 14.67 17.60
N ASN A 119 3.04 14.50 16.46
CA ASN A 119 1.88 15.30 16.03
C ASN A 119 0.55 14.89 16.72
N ALA A 120 0.61 14.34 17.94
CA ALA A 120 -0.57 13.93 18.71
C ALA A 120 -1.43 15.15 19.11
N ARG A 121 -2.62 15.27 18.53
CA ARG A 121 -3.54 16.40 18.78
C ARG A 121 -4.43 16.22 20.02
N ASP A 122 -4.64 14.97 20.45
CA ASP A 122 -5.61 14.61 21.50
C ASP A 122 -4.96 13.88 22.69
N GLY A 123 -3.63 14.01 22.88
CA GLY A 123 -2.88 13.26 23.90
C GLY A 123 -2.66 11.78 23.57
N VAL A 124 -3.23 11.29 22.48
CA VAL A 124 -3.02 9.93 21.95
C VAL A 124 -1.91 9.94 20.91
N ARG A 125 -0.90 9.10 21.10
CA ARG A 125 0.23 8.95 20.16
C ARG A 125 -0.25 8.32 18.85
N HIS A 126 -0.26 9.10 17.78
CA HIS A 126 -0.63 8.62 16.43
C HIS A 126 0.62 8.30 15.61
N SER A 127 1.11 7.06 15.72
CA SER A 127 2.22 6.58 14.90
C SER A 127 1.73 5.97 13.58
N LYS A 128 2.30 6.42 12.46
CA LYS A 128 2.06 5.82 11.14
C LYS A 128 2.47 4.34 11.07
N LEU A 129 3.38 3.87 11.93
CA LEU A 129 3.83 2.46 11.96
C LEU A 129 2.70 1.49 12.32
N THR A 130 1.62 1.96 12.93
CA THR A 130 0.39 1.19 13.18
C THR A 130 -0.25 0.68 11.88
N PHE A 131 -0.07 1.40 10.76
CA PHE A 131 -0.62 1.02 9.46
C PHE A 131 0.19 -0.03 8.70
N TYR A 132 1.41 -0.35 9.15
CA TYR A 132 2.19 -1.43 8.55
C TYR A 132 1.57 -2.79 8.90
N THR A 133 1.41 -3.67 7.91
CA THR A 133 0.68 -4.96 8.05
C THR A 133 1.54 -6.20 7.79
N ALA A 134 2.85 -6.03 7.61
CA ALA A 134 3.81 -7.13 7.45
C ALA A 134 3.59 -8.08 6.27
N ARG A 135 2.75 -7.70 5.30
CA ARG A 135 2.57 -8.40 4.02
C ARG A 135 3.68 -8.12 3.01
N GLY A 136 4.51 -7.12 3.27
CA GLY A 136 5.69 -6.73 2.50
C GLY A 136 6.79 -6.25 3.44
N SER A 137 7.97 -5.95 2.92
CA SER A 137 9.06 -5.42 3.76
C SER A 137 8.67 -4.08 4.37
N LEU A 138 9.09 -3.85 5.61
CA LEU A 138 8.92 -2.55 6.27
C LEU A 138 9.66 -1.44 5.50
N GLU A 139 10.82 -1.77 4.92
CA GLU A 139 11.55 -0.85 4.05
C GLU A 139 10.73 -0.40 2.83
N GLY A 140 10.09 -1.32 2.12
CA GLY A 140 9.26 -0.98 0.95
C GLY A 140 8.02 -0.17 1.33
N TRP A 141 7.44 -0.47 2.49
CA TRP A 141 6.35 0.34 3.05
C TRP A 141 6.84 1.77 3.39
N LEU A 142 7.98 1.90 4.07
CA LEU A 142 8.57 3.20 4.41
C LEU A 142 8.90 4.04 3.17
N ARG A 143 9.41 3.42 2.10
CA ARG A 143 9.63 4.09 0.81
C ARG A 143 8.35 4.67 0.24
N THR A 144 7.25 3.92 0.32
CA THR A 144 5.93 4.37 -0.13
C THR A 144 5.44 5.57 0.70
N VAL A 145 5.62 5.51 2.02
CA VAL A 145 5.25 6.63 2.92
C VAL A 145 6.11 7.86 2.65
N MET A 146 7.42 7.70 2.43
CA MET A 146 8.33 8.80 2.08
C MET A 146 7.93 9.49 0.78
N ALA A 147 7.65 8.71 -0.27
CA ALA A 147 7.18 9.25 -1.54
C ALA A 147 5.86 10.00 -1.38
N GLN A 148 4.95 9.48 -0.55
CA GLN A 148 3.68 10.14 -0.23
C GLN A 148 3.90 11.49 0.46
N GLU A 149 4.79 11.56 1.45
CA GLU A 149 5.08 12.80 2.17
C GLU A 149 5.72 13.86 1.27
N PHE A 150 6.63 13.46 0.38
CA PHE A 150 7.17 14.38 -0.62
C PHE A 150 6.08 14.95 -1.52
N ILE A 151 5.19 14.10 -2.04
CA ILE A 151 4.07 14.55 -2.90
C ILE A 151 3.16 15.50 -2.12
N ASN A 152 2.87 15.20 -0.85
CA ASN A 152 2.06 16.05 0.02
C ASN A 152 2.72 17.43 0.21
N ARG A 153 4.03 17.46 0.48
CA ARG A 153 4.80 18.71 0.63
C ARG A 153 4.83 19.51 -0.66
N TYR A 154 5.10 18.86 -1.79
CA TYR A 154 5.09 19.51 -3.10
C TYR A 154 3.72 20.10 -3.46
N ARG A 155 2.62 19.38 -3.17
CA ARG A 155 1.25 19.89 -3.37
C ARG A 155 0.94 21.08 -2.47
N LYS A 156 1.41 21.08 -1.21
CA LYS A 156 1.23 22.21 -0.28
C LYS A 156 2.03 23.43 -0.73
N GLN A 157 3.28 23.24 -1.15
CA GLN A 157 4.12 24.32 -1.70
C GLN A 157 3.49 24.89 -2.97
N LYS A 158 3.01 24.07 -3.90
CA LYS A 158 2.31 24.58 -5.10
C LYS A 158 1.04 25.36 -4.77
N ARG A 159 0.29 24.95 -3.73
CA ARG A 159 -0.88 25.70 -3.25
C ARG A 159 -0.50 27.01 -2.56
N ALA A 160 0.59 27.01 -1.80
CA ALA A 160 1.14 28.22 -1.17
C ALA A 160 1.64 29.21 -2.24
N VAL A 161 2.43 28.75 -3.20
CA VAL A 161 2.89 29.57 -4.35
C VAL A 161 1.72 30.09 -5.17
N SER A 162 0.65 29.30 -5.37
CA SER A 162 -0.56 29.78 -6.05
C SER A 162 -1.38 30.81 -5.25
N LEU A 163 -1.16 30.94 -3.94
CA LEU A 163 -1.75 31.98 -3.10
C LEU A 163 -0.82 33.20 -3.03
N ASP A 164 0.50 32.98 -2.98
CA ASP A 164 1.53 34.03 -2.98
C ASP A 164 1.66 34.70 -4.36
N GLU A 165 1.37 34.00 -5.47
CA GLU A 165 1.27 34.57 -6.84
C GLU A 165 0.08 35.54 -6.98
N GLN A 166 -0.83 35.60 -6.01
CA GLN A 166 -1.85 36.67 -5.93
C GLN A 166 -1.37 37.89 -5.12
N GLU A 167 -0.20 37.84 -4.47
CA GLU A 167 0.30 38.93 -3.62
C GLU A 167 1.67 39.52 -4.04
N GLU A 168 2.55 38.83 -4.77
CA GLU A 168 3.81 39.45 -5.24
C GLU A 168 4.20 39.08 -6.68
N GLU A 169 4.07 40.05 -7.56
CA GLU A 169 4.66 40.06 -8.89
C GLU A 169 6.19 40.30 -8.76
N GLY A 170 6.98 39.23 -8.86
CA GLY A 170 8.39 39.31 -9.26
C GLY A 170 9.40 38.61 -8.34
N THR A 171 9.88 37.42 -8.74
CA THR A 171 11.30 37.14 -9.06
C THR A 171 11.47 35.67 -9.45
N GLN A 172 12.02 35.42 -10.65
CA GLN A 172 12.36 34.08 -11.13
C GLN A 172 13.57 33.52 -10.36
N PHE A 173 13.42 32.35 -9.74
CA PHE A 173 14.55 31.53 -9.33
C PHE A 173 14.85 30.49 -10.41
N VAL A 174 16.06 30.60 -10.98
CA VAL A 174 16.66 29.65 -11.91
C VAL A 174 16.97 28.34 -11.17
N ALA A 175 16.46 27.22 -11.69
CA ALA A 175 16.75 25.89 -11.16
C ALA A 175 18.20 25.47 -11.49
N PRO A 176 18.95 24.85 -10.56
CA PRO A 176 20.28 24.31 -10.87
C PRO A 176 20.17 23.03 -11.70
N GLU A 177 21.17 22.85 -12.57
CA GLU A 177 21.26 21.78 -13.56
C GLU A 177 21.18 20.37 -12.96
N THR A 178 20.47 19.50 -13.67
CA THR A 178 20.15 18.12 -13.27
C THR A 178 21.36 17.19 -13.47
N PRO A 179 21.84 16.45 -12.46
CA PRO A 179 22.79 15.36 -12.68
C PRO A 179 22.07 14.18 -13.37
N ALA A 180 22.78 13.51 -14.29
CA ALA A 180 22.24 12.46 -15.15
C ALA A 180 21.49 11.34 -14.39
N PRO A 181 20.38 10.81 -14.94
CA PRO A 181 19.61 9.75 -14.30
C PRO A 181 20.41 8.46 -14.22
N ILE A 182 20.34 7.80 -13.06
CA ILE A 182 20.72 6.39 -12.90
C ILE A 182 19.80 5.62 -13.83
N VAL A 183 20.37 4.91 -14.81
CA VAL A 183 19.61 4.13 -15.79
C VAL A 183 18.92 2.98 -15.05
N ALA A 184 17.64 3.14 -14.77
CA ALA A 184 16.80 2.06 -14.28
C ALA A 184 16.82 0.91 -15.28
N ASP A 185 16.81 -0.33 -14.79
CA ASP A 185 16.75 -1.50 -15.65
C ASP A 185 15.41 -1.50 -16.40
N SER A 186 15.44 -1.17 -17.70
CA SER A 186 14.26 -1.05 -18.57
C SER A 186 13.43 -2.33 -18.65
N ARG A 187 13.98 -3.46 -18.20
CA ARG A 187 13.25 -4.72 -18.07
C ARG A 187 12.15 -4.63 -17.00
N LEU A 188 12.37 -3.91 -15.90
CA LEU A 188 11.36 -3.71 -14.86
C LEU A 188 10.21 -2.83 -15.35
N GLU A 189 10.53 -1.75 -16.07
CA GLU A 189 9.53 -0.89 -16.68
C GLU A 189 8.68 -1.68 -17.67
N SER A 190 9.34 -2.42 -18.59
CA SER A 190 8.65 -3.24 -19.60
C SER A 190 7.79 -4.34 -18.98
N ALA A 191 8.29 -5.02 -17.95
CA ALA A 191 7.54 -6.06 -17.24
C ALA A 191 6.34 -5.50 -16.48
N THR A 192 6.48 -4.30 -15.89
CA THR A 192 5.40 -3.61 -15.19
C THR A 192 4.34 -3.10 -16.17
N ASP A 193 4.77 -2.57 -17.32
CA ASP A 193 3.88 -2.10 -18.39
C ASP A 193 3.00 -3.22 -18.95
N GLU A 194 3.63 -4.35 -19.28
CA GLU A 194 2.94 -5.57 -19.74
C GLU A 194 1.94 -6.07 -18.68
N ALA A 195 2.39 -6.19 -17.43
CA ALA A 195 1.55 -6.70 -16.36
C ALA A 195 0.35 -5.79 -16.04
N LEU A 196 0.50 -4.46 -16.17
CA LEU A 196 -0.59 -3.49 -16.05
C LEU A 196 -1.55 -3.54 -17.26
N GLY A 197 -1.04 -3.80 -18.47
CA GLY A 197 -1.84 -3.96 -19.68
C GLY A 197 -2.78 -5.17 -19.64
N GLU A 198 -2.40 -6.23 -18.94
CA GLU A 198 -3.23 -7.43 -18.78
C GLU A 198 -4.29 -7.34 -17.67
N LEU A 199 -4.41 -6.20 -16.99
CA LEU A 199 -5.42 -6.02 -15.95
C LEU A 199 -6.81 -5.75 -16.55
N SER A 200 -7.83 -6.37 -15.96
CA SER A 200 -9.22 -6.08 -16.31
C SER A 200 -9.54 -4.61 -16.07
N ALA A 201 -10.47 -4.04 -16.84
CA ALA A 201 -10.87 -2.63 -16.70
C ALA A 201 -11.33 -2.30 -15.27
N GLU A 202 -12.01 -3.24 -14.62
CA GLU A 202 -12.52 -3.08 -13.27
C GLU A 202 -11.41 -3.17 -12.20
N ASP A 203 -10.37 -3.98 -12.43
CA ASP A 203 -9.19 -4.03 -11.55
C ASP A 203 -8.31 -2.78 -11.69
N ARG A 204 -8.16 -2.28 -12.93
CA ARG A 204 -7.49 -1.00 -13.20
C ARG A 204 -8.23 0.14 -12.52
N TYR A 205 -9.56 0.15 -12.59
CA TYR A 205 -10.40 1.13 -11.90
C TYR A 205 -10.20 1.08 -10.38
N VAL A 206 -10.21 -0.09 -9.75
CA VAL A 206 -10.02 -0.21 -8.30
C VAL A 206 -8.63 0.28 -7.87
N LEU A 207 -7.58 -0.07 -8.63
CA LEU A 207 -6.23 0.43 -8.38
C LEU A 207 -6.13 1.95 -8.56
N ALA A 208 -6.72 2.50 -9.63
CA ALA A 208 -6.74 3.93 -9.89
C ALA A 208 -7.49 4.67 -8.78
N ALA A 209 -8.70 4.22 -8.46
CA ALA A 209 -9.56 4.84 -7.47
C ALA A 209 -8.91 4.87 -6.08
N TYR A 210 -8.21 3.78 -5.70
CA TYR A 210 -7.56 3.68 -4.40
C TYR A 210 -6.20 4.41 -4.35
N HIS A 211 -5.32 4.17 -5.32
CA HIS A 211 -3.95 4.68 -5.28
C HIS A 211 -3.77 6.05 -5.94
N LEU A 212 -4.50 6.34 -7.01
CA LEU A 212 -4.41 7.63 -7.73
C LEU A 212 -5.42 8.65 -7.18
N ASP A 213 -6.69 8.25 -7.06
CA ASP A 213 -7.80 9.15 -6.68
C ASP A 213 -8.04 9.21 -5.17
N ARG A 214 -7.34 8.37 -4.39
CA ARG A 214 -7.38 8.36 -2.91
C ARG A 214 -8.75 8.11 -2.30
N ARG A 215 -9.61 7.38 -3.00
CA ARG A 215 -10.91 6.96 -2.45
C ARG A 215 -10.72 5.88 -1.40
N THR A 216 -11.54 5.95 -0.36
CA THR A 216 -11.66 4.89 0.64
C THR A 216 -12.28 3.63 0.03
N LEU A 217 -12.03 2.47 0.62
CA LEU A 217 -12.63 1.21 0.18
C LEU A 217 -14.17 1.30 0.20
N ALA A 218 -14.74 1.96 1.20
CA ALA A 218 -16.18 2.22 1.32
C ALA A 218 -16.73 3.08 0.16
N GLU A 219 -16.00 4.12 -0.27
CA GLU A 219 -16.40 4.96 -1.40
C GLU A 219 -16.33 4.20 -2.72
N ILE A 220 -15.28 3.38 -2.93
CA ILE A 220 -15.14 2.53 -4.12
C ILE A 220 -16.25 1.49 -4.16
N ALA A 221 -16.54 0.86 -3.02
CA ALA A 221 -17.60 -0.13 -2.86
C ALA A 221 -18.97 0.45 -3.22
N ARG A 222 -19.26 1.68 -2.77
CA ARG A 222 -20.50 2.38 -3.10
C ARG A 222 -20.64 2.67 -4.60
N VAL A 223 -19.54 3.02 -5.28
CA VAL A 223 -19.55 3.29 -6.72
C VAL A 223 -19.77 2.02 -7.54
N LEU A 224 -19.20 0.89 -7.08
CA LEU A 224 -19.31 -0.41 -7.78
C LEU A 224 -20.52 -1.24 -7.35
N GLY A 225 -21.32 -0.79 -6.38
CA GLY A 225 -22.45 -1.55 -5.84
C GLY A 225 -22.02 -2.84 -5.10
N LEU A 226 -20.80 -2.88 -4.58
CA LEU A 226 -20.20 -4.03 -3.90
C LEU A 226 -20.05 -3.75 -2.40
N HIS A 227 -19.80 -4.81 -1.62
CA HIS A 227 -19.44 -4.66 -0.21
C HIS A 227 -17.97 -4.24 -0.05
N GLU A 228 -17.66 -3.46 0.98
CA GLU A 228 -16.30 -2.96 1.25
C GLU A 228 -15.26 -4.10 1.37
N SER A 229 -15.64 -5.20 2.03
CA SER A 229 -14.79 -6.39 2.12
C SER A 229 -14.50 -7.05 0.76
N SER A 230 -15.40 -6.93 -0.22
CA SER A 230 -15.18 -7.40 -1.58
C SER A 230 -14.14 -6.55 -2.31
N ILE A 231 -14.17 -5.23 -2.11
CA ILE A 231 -13.15 -4.32 -2.68
C ILE A 231 -11.79 -4.54 -2.04
N SER A 232 -11.72 -4.75 -0.72
CA SER A 232 -10.47 -5.09 -0.02
C SER A 232 -9.83 -6.36 -0.58
N ARG A 233 -10.60 -7.47 -0.63
CA ARG A 233 -10.12 -8.76 -1.17
C ARG A 233 -9.73 -8.65 -2.64
N ARG A 234 -10.43 -7.82 -3.41
CA ARG A 234 -10.12 -7.58 -4.81
C ARG A 234 -8.81 -6.82 -4.96
N LEU A 235 -8.62 -5.73 -4.22
CA LEU A 235 -7.37 -4.96 -4.25
C LEU A 235 -6.16 -5.83 -3.92
N ASP A 236 -6.27 -6.69 -2.90
CA ASP A 236 -5.26 -7.69 -2.53
C ASP A 236 -4.99 -8.72 -3.64
N ARG A 237 -6.06 -9.25 -4.25
CA ARG A 237 -5.94 -10.21 -5.35
C ARG A 237 -5.24 -9.58 -6.55
N VAL A 238 -5.61 -8.35 -6.89
CA VAL A 238 -5.04 -7.60 -8.01
C VAL A 238 -3.57 -7.30 -7.75
N THR A 239 -3.21 -6.76 -6.58
CA THR A 239 -1.80 -6.47 -6.25
C THR A 239 -0.94 -7.73 -6.17
N SER A 240 -1.45 -8.83 -5.59
CA SER A 240 -0.71 -10.09 -5.55
C SER A 240 -0.54 -10.73 -6.93
N THR A 241 -1.56 -10.66 -7.79
CA THR A 241 -1.50 -11.14 -9.17
C THR A 241 -0.52 -10.30 -9.99
N LEU A 242 -0.59 -8.98 -9.87
CA LEU A 242 0.31 -8.05 -10.53
C LEU A 242 1.77 -8.31 -10.14
N ARG A 243 2.05 -8.49 -8.85
CA ARG A 243 3.39 -8.85 -8.35
C ARG A 243 3.89 -10.16 -8.95
N LYS A 244 3.06 -11.21 -8.99
CA LYS A 244 3.42 -12.51 -9.59
C LYS A 244 3.71 -12.39 -11.08
N ARG A 245 2.90 -11.62 -11.81
CA ARG A 245 3.08 -11.36 -13.24
C ARG A 245 4.38 -10.61 -13.52
N ILE A 246 4.65 -9.53 -12.80
CA ILE A 246 5.90 -8.77 -12.96
C ILE A 246 7.10 -9.70 -12.70
N LEU A 247 7.07 -10.54 -11.66
CA LEU A 247 8.14 -11.52 -11.40
C LEU A 247 8.29 -12.55 -12.53
N ALA A 248 7.20 -13.03 -13.12
CA ALA A 248 7.26 -13.95 -14.25
C ALA A 248 7.86 -13.27 -15.49
N CYS A 249 7.35 -12.08 -15.84
CA CYS A 249 7.84 -11.26 -16.94
C CYS A 249 9.33 -10.91 -16.80
N LEU A 250 9.81 -10.62 -15.59
CA LEU A 250 11.23 -10.38 -15.31
C LEU A 250 12.10 -11.64 -15.48
N ARG A 251 11.58 -12.80 -15.09
CA ARG A 251 12.27 -14.10 -15.26
C ARG A 251 12.36 -14.50 -16.73
N ASP A 252 11.28 -14.30 -17.49
CA ASP A 252 11.27 -14.55 -18.94
C ASP A 252 12.25 -13.62 -19.68
N ARG A 253 12.55 -12.45 -19.09
CA ARG A 253 13.55 -11.48 -19.55
C ARG A 253 14.96 -11.75 -19.00
N GLY A 254 15.21 -12.95 -18.49
CA GLY A 254 16.53 -13.44 -18.12
C GLY A 254 17.01 -13.08 -16.71
N MET A 255 16.16 -12.55 -15.84
CA MET A 255 16.52 -12.35 -14.43
C MET A 255 16.37 -13.64 -13.61
N SER A 256 17.33 -13.90 -12.72
CA SER A 256 17.14 -14.92 -11.68
C SER A 256 16.02 -14.50 -10.71
N HIS A 257 15.49 -15.46 -9.94
CA HIS A 257 14.42 -15.17 -8.98
C HIS A 257 14.84 -14.15 -7.91
N ALA A 258 16.11 -14.19 -7.47
CA ALA A 258 16.66 -13.23 -6.51
C ALA A 258 16.74 -11.81 -7.11
N GLN A 259 17.28 -11.69 -8.34
CA GLN A 259 17.36 -10.42 -9.06
C GLN A 259 15.99 -9.82 -9.38
N ALA A 260 15.01 -10.65 -9.78
CA ALA A 260 13.65 -10.19 -10.03
C ALA A 260 12.97 -9.68 -8.75
N LYS A 261 13.26 -10.30 -7.60
CA LYS A 261 12.75 -9.86 -6.29
C LYS A 261 13.41 -8.55 -5.85
N GLU A 262 14.71 -8.39 -6.09
CA GLU A 262 15.45 -7.16 -5.84
C GLU A 262 14.99 -6.01 -6.75
N ALA A 263 14.72 -6.28 -8.03
CA ALA A 263 14.16 -5.30 -8.97
C ALA A 263 12.76 -4.83 -8.55
N LEU A 264 11.95 -5.66 -7.89
CA LEU A 264 10.69 -5.20 -7.30
C LEU A 264 10.87 -4.29 -6.09
N GLU A 265 12.08 -4.19 -5.54
CA GLU A 265 12.42 -3.27 -4.45
C GLU A 265 13.03 -1.96 -4.98
N THR A 266 13.18 -1.79 -6.30
CA THR A 266 13.57 -0.55 -6.97
C THR A 266 12.62 0.61 -6.63
N ASP A 267 13.15 1.84 -6.60
CA ASP A 267 12.35 3.04 -6.32
C ASP A 267 11.35 3.29 -7.46
N VAL A 268 10.12 3.66 -7.10
CA VAL A 268 9.03 3.98 -8.05
C VAL A 268 9.42 5.16 -8.96
N ARG A 269 10.38 6.00 -8.55
CA ARG A 269 10.89 7.14 -9.35
C ARG A 269 11.93 6.78 -10.39
N ASP A 270 12.56 5.62 -10.26
CA ASP A 270 13.45 5.08 -11.29
C ASP A 270 12.63 4.46 -12.42
N ILE A 271 11.33 4.22 -12.19
CA ILE A 271 10.41 3.67 -13.17
C ILE A 271 9.71 4.82 -13.90
N THR A 272 10.02 4.99 -15.18
CA THR A 272 9.37 5.94 -16.08
C THR A 272 8.08 5.35 -16.68
N LEU A 273 7.08 5.11 -15.82
CA LEU A 273 5.75 4.66 -16.27
C LEU A 273 4.69 5.71 -15.97
N ASP A 274 3.94 6.12 -17.00
CA ASP A 274 2.71 6.90 -16.81
C ASP A 274 1.59 6.00 -16.30
N LEU A 275 1.63 5.74 -14.99
CA LEU A 275 0.61 4.96 -14.28
C LEU A 275 -0.78 5.55 -14.44
N ARG A 276 -0.90 6.88 -14.61
CA ARG A 276 -2.20 7.52 -14.82
C ARG A 276 -2.72 7.17 -16.21
N ALA A 277 -1.91 7.27 -17.26
CA ALA A 277 -2.34 6.85 -18.60
C ALA A 277 -2.70 5.35 -18.64
N ARG A 278 -1.89 4.48 -18.01
CA ARG A 278 -2.12 3.02 -18.00
C ARG A 278 -3.33 2.57 -17.19
N LEU A 279 -3.63 3.27 -16.09
CA LEU A 279 -4.77 2.95 -15.24
C LEU A 279 -6.03 3.73 -15.60
N ALA A 280 -5.91 4.91 -16.22
CA ALA A 280 -7.05 5.78 -16.57
C ALA A 280 -7.63 5.56 -17.97
N GLN A 281 -6.95 4.84 -18.88
CA GLN A 281 -7.49 4.48 -20.19
C GLN A 281 -7.69 2.96 -20.31
N ASP A 282 -8.92 2.46 -20.14
CA ASP A 282 -9.81 2.21 -21.28
C ASP A 282 -11.21 1.82 -20.77
N SER A 283 -12.12 2.80 -20.76
CA SER A 283 -13.57 2.60 -20.76
C SER A 283 -14.10 2.25 -22.16
N GLY A 284 -13.22 1.94 -23.13
CA GLY A 284 -13.55 1.46 -24.46
C GLY A 284 -13.43 -0.06 -24.59
N GLY A 285 -14.45 -0.81 -24.16
CA GLY A 285 -14.48 -2.26 -24.43
C GLY A 285 -15.51 -3.02 -23.62
N LYS A 286 -16.79 -2.90 -24.01
CA LYS A 286 -17.98 -3.55 -23.42
C LYS A 286 -18.24 -3.23 -21.95
N ALA A 287 -18.72 -2.01 -21.73
CA ALA A 287 -19.55 -1.71 -20.57
C ALA A 287 -20.79 -2.62 -20.61
N PHE A 288 -20.90 -3.50 -19.61
CA PHE A 288 -22.06 -4.32 -19.23
C PHE A 288 -22.61 -5.32 -20.27
N PRO A 289 -22.68 -6.63 -19.96
CA PRO A 289 -23.65 -7.48 -20.64
C PRO A 289 -25.03 -6.99 -20.20
N GLY A 290 -25.74 -6.30 -21.11
CA GLY A 290 -27.08 -5.79 -20.90
C GLY A 290 -27.99 -6.89 -20.36
N GLY A 291 -28.36 -6.77 -19.08
CA GLY A 291 -29.44 -7.52 -18.49
C GLY A 291 -30.71 -7.24 -19.27
N LYS A 292 -31.23 -8.28 -19.92
CA LYS A 292 -32.49 -8.28 -20.66
C LYS A 292 -33.59 -7.79 -19.71
N ALA A 293 -34.06 -6.56 -19.89
CA ALA A 293 -35.31 -6.11 -19.27
C ALA A 293 -36.48 -6.87 -19.95
N PRO A 294 -37.46 -7.40 -19.20
CA PRO A 294 -38.63 -8.01 -19.80
C PRO A 294 -39.54 -6.91 -20.37
N ALA A 295 -40.01 -7.12 -21.61
CA ALA A 295 -40.90 -6.23 -22.33
C ALA A 295 -42.29 -6.13 -21.66
N PRO A 296 -42.99 -4.99 -21.76
CA PRO A 296 -44.36 -4.86 -21.27
C PRO A 296 -45.31 -5.64 -22.18
N GLY A 297 -46.18 -6.44 -21.56
CA GLY A 297 -47.16 -7.27 -22.25
C GLY A 297 -48.13 -6.46 -23.10
N ALA A 298 -48.11 -6.72 -24.40
CA ALA A 298 -49.20 -6.37 -25.30
C ALA A 298 -50.34 -7.37 -25.06
N GLY A 299 -51.39 -6.94 -24.36
CA GLY A 299 -52.66 -7.65 -24.32
C GLY A 299 -53.34 -7.51 -25.67
N THR A 300 -53.33 -8.59 -26.46
CA THR A 300 -54.22 -8.75 -27.61
C THR A 300 -55.48 -9.46 -27.16
N ASP A 301 -56.57 -8.70 -27.19
CA ASP A 301 -57.92 -9.06 -27.60
C ASP A 301 -58.15 -10.53 -27.97
N GLY A 302 -59.07 -11.17 -27.24
CA GLY A 302 -59.61 -12.50 -27.53
C GLY A 302 -61.11 -12.47 -27.29
N SER A 303 -61.87 -12.21 -28.36
CA SER A 303 -63.30 -12.44 -28.44
C SER A 303 -63.57 -13.40 -29.62
N VAL A 304 -64.66 -14.18 -29.50
CA VAL A 304 -65.24 -15.14 -30.47
C VAL A 304 -64.63 -16.55 -30.30
N VAL A 305 -65.32 -17.63 -29.86
CA VAL A 305 -66.76 -18.02 -29.75
C VAL A 305 -66.95 -18.78 -28.43
#